data_AF-A0A9E1MZA1-F1
#
_entry.id   AF-A0A9E1MZA1-F1
#
_cell.length_a   1.000
_cell.length_b   1.000
_cell.length_c   1.000
_cell.angle_alpha   90.00
_cell.angle_beta   90.00
_cell.angle_gamma   90.00
#
_symmetry.space_group_name_H-M   'P 1'
#
loop_
_entity.id
_entity.type
_entity.pdbx_description
1 polymer ?
#
loop_
_entity_poly.entity_id
_entity_poly.type
_entity_poly.pdbx_seq_one_letter_code
_entity_poly.pdbx_strand_id
1 'polypeptide(L)'
;MKDVLASRIATLTGASSAVKRSCIASVWSGYGEVLRYDLLESEWPSVVVKHIVPGKGRGRSHDRKLRSYEVEQTWYRDHADRRHSACRVARCIHVERKHREWLFVLEDLDAAGFPHHSEFLSRQQLDTCLRWLAAFHANFLHERPRGLWKIGTYWHLKTRPDEHRTMARGPLRDGASAIDKRLNGAQFQTFVHGDAKPTNFCFSTDGNRAAAVDFQYVGGGCGVKDVAYLLAGEDKAALKRGIDIYSQH
;
A
#
# COMPACT_ATOMS: atom_id res chain seq x y z
N MET A 1 -2.61 21.97 27.27
CA MET A 1 -2.40 22.34 25.85
C MET A 1 -3.38 21.52 25.03
N LYS A 2 -4.24 22.14 24.20
CA LYS A 2 -5.10 21.39 23.28
C LYS A 2 -4.21 20.64 22.28
N ASP A 3 -4.50 19.37 22.03
CA ASP A 3 -3.86 18.60 20.97
C ASP A 3 -4.24 19.26 19.62
N VAL A 4 -3.26 19.93 19.02
CA VAL A 4 -3.41 20.68 17.76
C VAL A 4 -3.79 19.73 16.62
N LEU A 5 -3.25 18.51 16.63
CA LEU A 5 -3.57 17.51 15.62
C LEU A 5 -5.02 17.04 15.80
N ALA A 6 -5.45 16.72 17.03
CA ALA A 6 -6.83 16.33 17.31
C ALA A 6 -7.85 17.39 16.83
N SER A 7 -7.58 18.67 17.11
CA SER A 7 -8.45 19.78 16.68
C SER A 7 -8.52 19.89 15.14
N ARG A 8 -7.39 19.68 14.47
CA ARG A 8 -7.32 19.65 13.00
C ARG A 8 -8.06 18.46 12.43
N ILE A 9 -7.93 17.27 13.02
CA ILE A 9 -8.66 16.07 12.59
C ILE A 9 -10.17 16.29 12.70
N ALA A 10 -10.66 16.80 13.84
CA ALA A 10 -12.07 17.10 14.02
C ALA A 10 -12.60 18.05 12.92
N THR A 11 -11.84 19.10 12.62
CA THR A 11 -12.19 20.06 11.56
C THR A 11 -12.23 19.40 10.17
N LEU A 12 -11.23 18.57 9.85
CA LEU A 12 -11.12 17.91 8.54
C LEU A 12 -12.19 16.83 8.33
N THR A 13 -12.68 16.21 9.40
CA THR A 13 -13.70 15.15 9.34
C THR A 13 -15.11 15.67 9.57
N GLY A 14 -15.28 16.96 9.90
CA GLY A 14 -16.57 17.54 10.28
C GLY A 14 -17.08 17.11 11.67
N ALA A 15 -16.24 16.46 12.47
CA ALA A 15 -16.57 16.02 13.83
C ALA A 15 -16.58 17.19 14.81
N SER A 16 -17.40 17.12 15.87
CA SER A 16 -17.38 18.12 16.94
C SER A 16 -16.12 18.02 17.80
N SER A 17 -15.57 16.81 17.94
CA SER A 17 -14.25 16.59 18.53
C SER A 17 -13.60 15.31 18.01
N ALA A 18 -12.27 15.24 18.15
CA ALA A 18 -11.49 14.04 17.88
C ALA A 18 -10.62 13.72 19.10
N VAL A 19 -10.47 12.45 19.44
CA VAL A 19 -9.66 11.99 20.57
C VAL A 19 -8.71 10.89 20.09
N LYS A 20 -7.41 11.07 20.32
CA LYS A 20 -6.43 10.03 20.00
C LYS A 20 -6.71 8.80 20.85
N ARG A 21 -7.08 7.69 20.20
CA ARG A 21 -7.31 6.39 20.84
C ARG A 21 -6.01 5.62 21.03
N SER A 22 -5.21 5.50 19.98
CA SER A 22 -3.99 4.69 20.00
C SER A 22 -2.97 5.11 18.95
N CYS A 23 -1.71 4.74 19.17
CA CYS A 23 -0.68 4.71 18.12
C CYS A 23 -0.66 3.29 17.53
N ILE A 24 -0.92 3.17 16.23
CA ILE A 24 -0.95 1.90 15.51
C ILE A 24 0.48 1.48 15.15
N ALA A 25 1.27 2.42 14.61
CA ALA A 25 2.64 2.14 14.17
C ALA A 25 3.47 3.42 14.05
N SER A 26 4.79 3.29 14.20
CA SER A 26 5.76 4.31 13.82
C SER A 26 6.11 4.19 12.34
N VAL A 27 6.35 5.33 11.67
CA VAL A 27 6.58 5.38 10.23
C VAL A 27 8.04 5.68 9.91
N TRP A 28 8.70 4.73 9.23
CA TRP A 28 10.14 4.75 8.93
C TRP A 28 10.98 5.13 10.17
N SER A 29 12.23 5.54 10.00
CA SER A 29 13.18 5.89 11.07
C SER A 29 12.76 7.17 11.84
N GLY A 30 11.58 7.17 12.46
CA GLY A 30 11.02 8.28 13.24
C GLY A 30 10.42 9.41 12.39
N TYR A 31 9.97 9.14 11.17
CA TYR A 31 9.41 10.20 10.29
C TYR A 31 7.98 10.57 10.67
N GLY A 32 7.33 9.80 11.52
CA GLY A 32 5.95 10.06 11.89
C GLY A 32 5.30 8.84 12.50
N GLU A 33 3.97 8.88 12.58
CA GLU A 33 3.15 7.86 13.21
C GLU A 33 1.89 7.60 12.38
N VAL A 34 1.34 6.40 12.54
CA VAL A 34 -0.02 6.03 12.17
C VAL A 34 -0.82 5.96 13.47
N LEU A 35 -1.86 6.75 13.57
CA LEU A 35 -2.64 6.98 14.78
C LEU A 35 -4.11 6.65 14.52
N ARG A 36 -4.82 6.17 15.55
CA ARG A 36 -6.28 6.05 15.51
C ARG A 36 -6.90 7.17 16.32
N TYR A 37 -7.91 7.83 15.74
CA TYR A 37 -8.72 8.83 16.42
C TYR A 37 -10.18 8.40 16.44
N ASP A 38 -10.81 8.52 17.61
CA ASP A 38 -12.26 8.48 17.74
C ASP A 38 -12.83 9.85 17.42
N LEU A 39 -13.99 9.88 16.77
CA LEU A 39 -14.68 11.10 16.39
C LEU A 39 -16.06 11.16 17.05
N LEU A 40 -16.43 12.35 17.53
CA LEU A 40 -17.75 12.62 18.09
C LEU A 40 -18.61 13.36 17.06
N GLU A 41 -19.89 12.97 16.96
CA GLU A 41 -20.89 13.61 16.07
C GLU A 41 -20.38 13.72 14.62
N SER A 42 -19.91 12.61 14.07
CA SER A 42 -19.29 12.52 12.75
C SER A 42 -19.89 11.37 11.95
N GLU A 43 -19.90 11.49 10.62
CA GLU A 43 -20.24 10.38 9.71
C GLU A 43 -19.32 9.16 9.96
N TRP A 44 -18.08 9.43 10.34
CA TRP A 44 -17.06 8.43 10.64
C TRP A 44 -16.96 8.27 12.16
N PRO A 45 -17.13 7.07 12.73
CA PRO A 45 -16.98 6.85 14.17
C PRO A 45 -15.50 6.91 14.61
N SER A 46 -14.59 6.51 13.73
CA SER A 46 -13.15 6.60 13.92
C SER A 46 -12.43 6.77 12.59
N VAL A 47 -11.20 7.27 12.65
CA VAL A 47 -10.31 7.45 11.49
C VAL A 47 -8.88 7.00 11.81
N VAL A 48 -8.18 6.58 10.76
CA VAL A 48 -6.74 6.33 10.79
C VAL A 48 -6.02 7.54 10.21
N VAL A 49 -5.08 8.07 10.99
CA VAL A 49 -4.31 9.27 10.67
C VAL A 49 -2.85 8.89 10.50
N LYS A 50 -2.32 9.02 9.28
CA LYS A 50 -0.88 8.91 9.02
C LYS A 50 -0.31 10.33 9.00
N HIS A 51 0.49 10.67 10.01
CA HIS A 51 1.07 12.00 10.16
C HIS A 51 2.59 11.91 10.07
N ILE A 52 3.15 12.53 9.02
CA ILE A 52 4.56 12.40 8.63
C ILE A 52 5.23 13.76 8.70
N VAL A 53 6.24 13.87 9.54
CA VAL A 53 7.12 15.04 9.71
C VAL A 53 8.57 14.55 9.56
N PRO A 54 9.09 14.42 8.33
CA PRO A 54 10.46 14.00 8.09
C PRO A 54 11.45 14.99 8.71
N GLY A 55 12.43 14.46 9.45
CA GLY A 55 13.56 15.24 9.93
C GLY A 55 14.47 15.74 8.79
N LYS A 56 15.55 16.42 9.18
CA LYS A 56 16.62 16.81 8.24
C LYS A 56 17.36 15.55 7.78
N GLY A 57 17.07 15.09 6.56
CA GLY A 57 17.79 13.99 5.90
C GLY A 57 18.41 14.43 4.58
N ARG A 58 19.37 13.66 4.06
CA ARG A 58 19.99 13.86 2.74
C ARG A 58 20.25 12.52 2.07
N GLY A 59 20.28 12.53 0.73
CA GLY A 59 20.70 11.38 -0.09
C GLY A 59 19.56 10.45 -0.53
N ARG A 60 19.91 9.49 -1.39
CA ARG A 60 18.97 8.64 -2.15
C ARG A 60 17.85 8.01 -1.31
N SER A 61 18.17 7.52 -0.10
CA SER A 61 17.18 6.90 0.79
C SER A 61 16.17 7.91 1.34
N HIS A 62 16.62 9.10 1.71
CA HIS A 62 15.75 10.19 2.17
C HIS A 62 14.83 10.64 1.03
N ASP A 63 15.40 10.94 -0.14
CA ASP A 63 14.67 11.46 -1.29
C ASP A 63 13.62 10.45 -1.78
N ARG A 64 13.94 9.16 -1.76
CA ARG A 64 12.99 8.08 -2.08
C ARG A 64 11.80 8.05 -1.12
N LYS A 65 12.04 8.20 0.20
CA LYS A 65 10.96 8.22 1.20
C LYS A 65 10.06 9.44 1.01
N LEU A 66 10.64 10.62 0.75
CA LEU A 66 9.83 11.81 0.46
C LEU A 66 8.95 11.59 -0.77
N ARG A 67 9.53 11.04 -1.85
CA ARG A 67 8.78 10.71 -3.06
C ARG A 67 7.68 9.68 -2.80
N SER A 68 7.89 8.69 -1.94
CA SER A 68 6.88 7.69 -1.65
C SER A 68 5.65 8.28 -0.94
N TYR A 69 5.81 9.29 -0.07
CA TYR A 69 4.67 10.01 0.51
C TYR A 69 3.93 10.88 -0.52
N GLU A 70 4.64 11.51 -1.47
CA GLU A 70 4.01 12.23 -2.58
C GLU A 70 3.19 11.31 -3.48
N VAL A 71 3.71 10.12 -3.75
CA VAL A 71 3.02 9.09 -4.52
C VAL A 71 1.79 8.59 -3.78
N GLU A 72 1.91 8.24 -2.49
CA GLU A 72 0.79 7.79 -1.66
C GLU A 72 -0.30 8.86 -1.56
N GLN A 73 0.08 10.13 -1.42
CA GLN A 73 -0.88 11.24 -1.41
C GLN A 73 -1.62 11.35 -2.74
N THR A 74 -0.90 11.21 -3.86
CA THR A 74 -1.49 11.24 -5.20
C THR A 74 -2.41 10.05 -5.43
N TRP A 75 -2.05 8.87 -4.93
CA TRP A 75 -2.91 7.70 -4.96
C TRP A 75 -4.26 7.96 -4.31
N TYR A 76 -4.27 8.40 -3.04
CA TYR A 76 -5.52 8.63 -2.32
C TYR A 76 -6.34 9.80 -2.89
N ARG A 77 -5.68 10.86 -3.36
CA ARG A 77 -6.35 12.02 -3.95
C ARG A 77 -6.99 11.74 -5.30
N ASP A 78 -6.27 11.04 -6.19
CA ASP A 78 -6.61 11.02 -7.62
C ASP A 78 -7.05 9.64 -8.14
N HIS A 79 -6.77 8.55 -7.41
CA HIS A 79 -6.93 7.19 -7.95
C HIS A 79 -7.70 6.22 -7.03
N ALA A 80 -7.61 6.35 -5.71
CA ALA A 80 -8.15 5.37 -4.76
C ALA A 80 -9.68 5.25 -4.75
N ASP A 81 -10.42 6.31 -5.12
CA ASP A 81 -11.89 6.30 -5.15
C ASP A 81 -12.47 5.64 -6.43
N ARG A 82 -11.64 5.03 -7.28
CA ARG A 82 -12.16 4.21 -8.39
C ARG A 82 -12.72 2.91 -7.83
N ARG A 83 -14.00 2.97 -7.45
CA ARG A 83 -14.73 1.96 -6.67
C ARG A 83 -14.86 0.66 -7.47
N HIS A 84 -14.02 -0.31 -7.15
CA HIS A 84 -14.33 -1.71 -7.40
C HIS A 84 -14.41 -2.43 -6.06
N SER A 85 -15.61 -2.95 -5.73
CA SER A 85 -15.88 -3.57 -4.42
C SER A 85 -14.96 -4.76 -4.11
N ALA A 86 -14.43 -5.42 -5.14
CA ALA A 86 -13.51 -6.55 -4.99
C ALA A 86 -12.05 -6.15 -4.67
N CYS A 87 -11.64 -4.89 -4.83
CA CYS A 87 -10.31 -4.40 -4.44
C CYS A 87 -10.43 -3.24 -3.44
N ARG A 88 -10.95 -3.54 -2.25
CA ARG A 88 -11.20 -2.56 -1.19
C ARG A 88 -9.92 -1.82 -0.78
N VAL A 89 -10.00 -0.50 -0.74
CA VAL A 89 -8.98 0.44 -0.20
C VAL A 89 -9.68 1.42 0.72
N ALA A 90 -9.03 1.87 1.80
CA ALA A 90 -9.59 2.88 2.71
C ALA A 90 -10.05 4.12 1.95
N ARG A 91 -11.25 4.63 2.28
CA ARG A 91 -11.73 5.89 1.71
C ARG A 91 -10.81 7.02 2.18
N CYS A 92 -10.44 7.89 1.23
CA CYS A 92 -9.68 9.09 1.53
C CYS A 92 -10.65 10.16 2.04
N ILE A 93 -10.53 10.54 3.31
CA ILE A 93 -11.29 11.65 3.88
C ILE A 93 -10.55 12.96 3.60
N HIS A 94 -9.25 12.98 3.89
CA HIS A 94 -8.39 14.12 3.59
C HIS A 94 -6.95 13.69 3.36
N VAL A 95 -6.29 14.35 2.41
CA VAL A 95 -4.83 14.28 2.28
C VAL A 95 -4.28 15.68 2.01
N GLU A 96 -3.25 16.07 2.73
CA GLU A 96 -2.58 17.35 2.50
C GLU A 96 -1.08 17.28 2.74
N ARG A 97 -0.38 18.21 2.07
CA ARG A 97 1.02 18.48 2.33
C ARG A 97 1.18 19.94 2.71
N LYS A 98 1.68 20.22 3.91
CA LYS A 98 2.01 21.57 4.37
C LYS A 98 3.50 21.62 4.68
N HIS A 99 4.25 22.47 3.98
CA HIS A 99 5.71 22.50 4.07
C HIS A 99 6.35 21.12 3.81
N ARG A 100 6.94 20.52 4.85
CA ARG A 100 7.53 19.17 4.84
C ARG A 100 6.70 18.18 5.66
N GLU A 101 5.46 18.51 5.97
CA GLU A 101 4.54 17.62 6.66
C GLU A 101 3.55 17.01 5.65
N TRP A 102 3.32 15.71 5.76
CA TRP A 102 2.22 15.03 5.08
C TRP A 102 1.23 14.56 6.12
N LEU A 103 -0.05 14.79 5.83
CA LEU A 103 -1.16 14.30 6.64
C LEU A 103 -2.10 13.51 5.74
N PHE A 104 -2.44 12.31 6.19
CA PHE A 104 -3.47 11.46 5.61
C PHE A 104 -4.50 11.19 6.69
N VAL A 105 -5.76 11.45 6.39
CA VAL A 105 -6.92 11.11 7.21
C VAL A 105 -7.75 10.15 6.38
N LEU A 106 -7.74 8.90 6.79
CA LEU A 106 -8.32 7.79 6.06
C LEU A 106 -9.40 7.12 6.92
N GLU A 107 -10.35 6.50 6.25
CA GLU A 107 -11.31 5.60 6.88
C GLU A 107 -10.59 4.53 7.72
N ASP A 108 -11.10 4.30 8.93
CA ASP A 108 -10.63 3.21 9.79
C ASP A 108 -11.18 1.86 9.30
N LEU A 109 -10.31 1.05 8.70
CA LEU A 109 -10.70 -0.24 8.14
C LEU A 109 -11.17 -1.24 9.21
N ASP A 110 -10.72 -1.11 10.47
CA ASP A 110 -11.24 -1.93 11.57
C ASP A 110 -12.73 -1.68 11.75
N ALA A 111 -13.13 -0.39 11.84
CA ALA A 111 -14.51 0.03 11.95
C ALA A 111 -15.32 -0.29 10.68
N ALA A 112 -14.66 -0.34 9.52
CA ALA A 112 -15.26 -0.72 8.24
C ALA A 112 -15.42 -2.24 8.06
N GLY A 113 -15.11 -3.05 9.07
CA GLY A 113 -15.31 -4.50 9.06
C GLY A 113 -14.11 -5.32 8.55
N PHE A 114 -12.90 -4.75 8.60
CA PHE A 114 -11.64 -5.44 8.28
C PHE A 114 -10.65 -5.40 9.46
N PRO A 115 -11.01 -5.87 10.67
CA PRO A 115 -10.22 -5.65 11.89
C PRO A 115 -8.98 -6.53 12.04
N HIS A 116 -8.74 -7.49 11.13
CA HIS A 116 -7.66 -8.46 11.29
C HIS A 116 -6.49 -8.19 10.35
N HIS A 117 -5.28 -8.29 10.90
CA HIS A 117 -4.02 -8.24 10.17
C HIS A 117 -3.20 -9.46 10.54
N SER A 118 -2.40 -9.99 9.60
CA SER A 118 -1.53 -11.12 9.89
C SER A 118 -0.23 -11.04 9.11
N GLU A 119 0.86 -11.44 9.76
CA GLU A 119 2.14 -11.69 9.10
C GLU A 119 2.12 -13.00 8.31
N PHE A 120 1.33 -13.98 8.78
CA PHE A 120 1.19 -15.31 8.19
C PHE A 120 -0.24 -15.53 7.74
N LEU A 121 -0.44 -15.71 6.43
CA LEU A 121 -1.78 -15.89 5.88
C LEU A 121 -2.22 -17.34 6.02
N SER A 122 -3.47 -17.54 6.44
CA SER A 122 -4.13 -18.82 6.18
C SER A 122 -4.28 -19.01 4.67
N ARG A 123 -4.51 -20.27 4.25
CA ARG A 123 -4.81 -20.57 2.83
C ARG A 123 -5.95 -19.69 2.29
N GLN A 124 -7.01 -19.54 3.07
CA GLN A 124 -8.17 -18.73 2.70
C GLN A 124 -7.80 -17.26 2.54
N GLN A 125 -7.03 -16.70 3.47
CA GLN A 125 -6.59 -15.30 3.39
C GLN A 125 -5.66 -15.06 2.19
N LEU A 126 -4.75 -15.99 1.89
CA LEU A 126 -3.91 -15.92 0.71
C LEU A 126 -4.75 -15.89 -0.58
N ASP A 127 -5.72 -16.81 -0.69
CA ASP A 127 -6.64 -16.86 -1.82
C ASP A 127 -7.46 -15.54 -1.92
N THR A 128 -7.88 -14.95 -0.80
CA THR A 128 -8.56 -13.65 -0.75
C THR A 128 -7.65 -12.50 -1.24
N CYS A 129 -6.38 -12.46 -0.83
CA CYS A 129 -5.43 -11.46 -1.31
C CYS A 129 -5.18 -11.56 -2.81
N LEU A 130 -5.10 -12.79 -3.35
CA LEU A 130 -4.92 -13.01 -4.78
C LEU A 130 -6.12 -12.50 -5.60
N ARG A 131 -7.35 -12.73 -5.12
CA ARG A 131 -8.55 -12.15 -5.76
C ARG A 131 -8.56 -10.63 -5.67
N TRP A 132 -8.14 -10.07 -4.54
CA TRP A 132 -7.99 -8.62 -4.37
C TRP A 132 -7.00 -8.05 -5.39
N LEU A 133 -5.82 -8.67 -5.55
CA LEU A 133 -4.81 -8.25 -6.52
C LEU A 133 -5.31 -8.38 -7.95
N ALA A 134 -6.01 -9.46 -8.29
CA ALA A 134 -6.57 -9.64 -9.63
C ALA A 134 -7.58 -8.54 -9.96
N ALA A 135 -8.51 -8.24 -9.04
CA ALA A 135 -9.46 -7.15 -9.20
C ALA A 135 -8.78 -5.78 -9.30
N PHE A 136 -7.76 -5.52 -8.48
CA PHE A 136 -6.98 -4.28 -8.53
C PHE A 136 -6.27 -4.11 -9.88
N HIS A 137 -5.59 -5.16 -10.34
CA HIS A 137 -4.87 -5.15 -11.61
C HIS A 137 -5.79 -5.04 -12.82
N ALA A 138 -6.99 -5.65 -12.77
CA ALA A 138 -7.98 -5.51 -13.81
C ALA A 138 -8.52 -4.07 -13.88
N ASN A 139 -8.78 -3.44 -12.73
CA ASN A 139 -9.34 -2.10 -12.64
C ASN A 139 -8.43 -1.00 -13.23
N PHE A 140 -7.12 -1.21 -13.25
CA PHE A 140 -6.14 -0.25 -13.78
C PHE A 140 -5.43 -0.75 -15.04
N LEU A 141 -5.96 -1.78 -15.70
CA LEU A 141 -5.33 -2.37 -16.88
C LEU A 141 -5.18 -1.30 -18.00
N HIS A 142 -3.97 -1.21 -18.54
CA HIS A 142 -3.53 -0.23 -19.55
C HIS A 142 -3.57 1.24 -19.11
N GLU A 143 -3.80 1.53 -17.83
CA GLU A 143 -3.78 2.89 -17.33
C GLU A 143 -2.37 3.47 -17.23
N ARG A 144 -2.28 4.80 -17.36
CA ARG A 144 -1.03 5.54 -17.18
C ARG A 144 -0.88 5.97 -15.71
N PRO A 145 0.23 5.64 -15.03
CA PRO A 145 0.44 5.94 -13.60
C PRO A 145 0.79 7.42 -13.38
N ARG A 146 -0.16 8.32 -13.67
CA ARG A 146 0.01 9.77 -13.56
C ARG A 146 0.20 10.16 -12.10
N GLY A 147 1.32 10.81 -11.81
CA GLY A 147 1.70 11.22 -10.45
C GLY A 147 2.22 10.09 -9.55
N LEU A 148 2.06 8.83 -9.96
CA LEU A 148 2.53 7.64 -9.25
C LEU A 148 3.97 7.26 -9.66
N TRP A 149 4.46 6.10 -9.23
CA TRP A 149 5.71 5.55 -9.74
C TRP A 149 5.55 5.10 -11.20
N LYS A 150 6.50 5.47 -12.08
CA LYS A 150 6.51 4.99 -13.47
C LYS A 150 6.69 3.48 -13.54
N ILE A 151 7.61 2.97 -12.71
CA ILE A 151 7.79 1.55 -12.42
C ILE A 151 7.49 1.43 -10.94
N GLY A 152 6.33 0.90 -10.59
CA GLY A 152 5.98 0.57 -9.22
C GLY A 152 6.87 -0.54 -8.67
N THR A 153 6.54 -0.94 -7.45
CA THR A 153 7.29 -1.90 -6.61
C THR A 153 8.48 -1.33 -5.85
N TYR A 154 8.60 -1.74 -4.59
CA TYR A 154 9.77 -1.45 -3.76
C TYR A 154 11.05 -2.17 -4.21
N TRP A 155 10.88 -3.26 -4.98
CA TRP A 155 11.93 -4.24 -5.32
C TRP A 155 12.29 -4.29 -6.83
N HIS A 156 12.31 -3.17 -7.54
CA HIS A 156 12.74 -3.17 -8.94
C HIS A 156 14.26 -2.99 -9.10
N LEU A 157 14.86 -3.65 -10.10
CA LEU A 157 16.32 -3.83 -10.23
C LEU A 157 17.11 -2.52 -10.18
N LYS A 158 16.61 -1.46 -10.85
CA LYS A 158 17.25 -0.13 -10.87
C LYS A 158 17.44 0.51 -9.48
N THR A 159 16.62 0.15 -8.50
CA THR A 159 16.77 0.68 -7.12
C THR A 159 17.74 -0.12 -6.26
N ARG A 160 18.22 -1.26 -6.74
CA ARG A 160 19.03 -2.23 -5.98
C ARG A 160 20.36 -2.60 -6.65
N PRO A 161 21.13 -1.62 -7.17
CA PRO A 161 22.38 -1.92 -7.87
C PRO A 161 23.47 -2.47 -6.95
N ASP A 162 23.38 -2.18 -5.64
CA ASP A 162 24.36 -2.62 -4.66
C ASP A 162 24.03 -4.07 -4.23
N GLU A 163 22.75 -4.36 -3.96
CA GLU A 163 22.28 -5.71 -3.67
C GLU A 163 22.52 -6.67 -4.84
N HIS A 164 22.23 -6.25 -6.09
CA HIS A 164 22.50 -7.07 -7.28
C HIS A 164 23.99 -7.41 -7.44
N ARG A 165 24.88 -6.47 -7.13
CA ARG A 165 26.34 -6.72 -7.16
C ARG A 165 26.78 -7.75 -6.11
N THR A 166 26.14 -7.77 -4.95
CA THR A 166 26.44 -8.70 -3.86
C THR A 166 25.85 -10.10 -4.02
N MET A 167 24.86 -10.29 -4.91
CA MET A 167 24.26 -11.60 -5.15
C MET A 167 25.34 -12.63 -5.54
N ALA A 168 25.20 -13.87 -5.06
CA ALA A 168 26.02 -14.97 -5.55
C ALA A 168 25.83 -15.15 -7.06
N ARG A 169 26.88 -15.59 -7.76
CA ARG A 169 26.76 -15.92 -9.19
C ARG A 169 25.78 -17.08 -9.37
N GLY A 170 24.99 -17.01 -10.44
CA GLY A 170 23.99 -18.01 -10.75
C GLY A 170 22.86 -17.45 -11.60
N PRO A 171 21.89 -18.31 -12.00
CA PRO A 171 20.89 -17.98 -13.01
C PRO A 171 20.07 -16.72 -12.70
N LEU A 172 19.75 -16.47 -11.43
CA LEU A 172 18.99 -15.29 -11.01
C LEU A 172 19.79 -13.99 -11.16
N ARG A 173 21.07 -13.99 -10.75
CA ARG A 173 21.93 -12.81 -10.88
C ARG A 173 22.17 -12.48 -12.35
N ASP A 174 22.51 -13.51 -13.12
CA ASP A 174 22.88 -13.38 -14.53
C ASP A 174 21.66 -13.04 -15.41
N GLY A 175 20.48 -13.58 -15.05
CA GLY A 175 19.21 -13.32 -15.71
C GLY A 175 18.47 -12.05 -15.26
N ALA A 176 18.92 -11.37 -14.18
CA ALA A 176 18.18 -10.26 -13.55
C ALA A 176 17.76 -9.17 -14.55
N SER A 177 18.69 -8.70 -15.39
CA SER A 177 18.41 -7.67 -16.39
C SER A 177 17.43 -8.14 -17.47
N ALA A 178 17.49 -9.41 -17.86
CA ALA A 178 16.58 -9.99 -18.85
C ALA A 178 15.17 -10.13 -18.27
N ILE A 179 15.06 -10.56 -17.01
CA ILE A 179 13.78 -10.63 -16.27
C ILE A 179 13.18 -9.23 -16.15
N ASP A 180 13.94 -8.24 -15.68
CA ASP A 180 13.49 -6.85 -15.55
C ASP A 180 12.98 -6.30 -16.89
N LYS A 181 13.75 -6.49 -17.97
CA LYS A 181 13.34 -6.09 -19.33
C LYS A 181 12.04 -6.75 -19.76
N ARG A 182 11.88 -8.05 -19.50
CA ARG A 182 10.67 -8.79 -19.89
C ARG A 182 9.44 -8.33 -19.11
N LEU A 183 9.57 -8.09 -17.81
CA LEU A 183 8.48 -7.60 -16.96
C LEU A 183 8.05 -6.17 -17.34
N ASN A 184 9.02 -5.28 -17.56
CA ASN A 184 8.76 -3.89 -17.95
C ASN A 184 8.27 -3.75 -19.41
N GLY A 185 8.54 -4.76 -20.25
CA GLY A 185 8.07 -4.84 -21.64
C GLY A 185 6.83 -5.72 -21.83
N ALA A 186 6.19 -6.21 -20.76
CA ALA A 186 5.01 -7.06 -20.89
C ALA A 186 3.84 -6.27 -21.50
N GLN A 187 3.09 -6.91 -22.40
CA GLN A 187 1.95 -6.31 -23.11
C GLN A 187 0.91 -5.71 -22.15
N PHE A 188 0.59 -6.44 -21.08
CA PHE A 188 -0.39 -6.05 -20.08
C PHE A 188 0.30 -5.36 -18.91
N GLN A 189 0.30 -4.03 -18.95
CA GLN A 189 0.69 -3.16 -17.84
C GLN A 189 -0.57 -2.67 -17.12
N THR A 190 -0.49 -2.52 -15.80
CA THR A 190 -1.54 -2.03 -14.92
C THR A 190 -0.90 -1.18 -13.81
N PHE A 191 -1.68 -0.78 -12.81
CA PHE A 191 -1.14 -0.36 -11.54
C PHE A 191 -0.85 -1.58 -10.67
N VAL A 192 0.33 -1.61 -10.07
CA VAL A 192 0.71 -2.57 -9.02
C VAL A 192 0.64 -1.84 -7.68
N HIS A 193 0.20 -2.53 -6.63
CA HIS A 193 0.29 -2.09 -5.24
C HIS A 193 1.74 -1.75 -4.88
N GLY A 194 2.68 -2.60 -5.29
CA GLY A 194 4.12 -2.37 -5.20
C GLY A 194 4.77 -2.79 -3.88
N ASP A 195 3.98 -3.07 -2.86
CA ASP A 195 4.43 -3.69 -1.60
C ASP A 195 3.41 -4.73 -1.09
N ALA A 196 2.94 -5.63 -1.97
CA ALA A 196 1.86 -6.58 -1.68
C ALA A 196 2.24 -7.75 -0.74
N LYS A 197 2.76 -7.42 0.44
CA LYS A 197 3.11 -8.38 1.50
C LYS A 197 1.90 -8.63 2.43
N PRO A 198 1.84 -9.78 3.14
CA PRO A 198 0.73 -10.13 4.05
C PRO A 198 0.29 -9.01 5.00
N THR A 199 1.23 -8.30 5.61
CA THR A 199 0.95 -7.24 6.59
C THR A 199 0.29 -6.00 6.03
N ASN A 200 0.27 -5.83 4.70
CA ASN A 200 -0.42 -4.74 4.02
C ASN A 200 -1.87 -5.09 3.63
N PHE A 201 -2.37 -6.25 4.07
CA PHE A 201 -3.77 -6.64 3.92
C PHE A 201 -4.50 -6.68 5.27
N CYS A 202 -5.72 -6.16 5.28
CA CYS A 202 -6.66 -6.19 6.40
C CYS A 202 -7.83 -7.10 6.01
N PHE A 203 -8.31 -7.94 6.91
CA PHE A 203 -9.30 -8.97 6.61
C PHE A 203 -10.58 -8.80 7.41
N SER A 204 -11.70 -9.18 6.79
CA SER A 204 -12.94 -9.40 7.53
C SER A 204 -12.79 -10.54 8.54
N THR A 205 -13.68 -10.58 9.55
CA THR A 205 -13.67 -11.59 10.61
C THR A 205 -13.68 -13.03 10.11
N ASP A 206 -14.32 -13.28 8.96
CA ASP A 206 -14.38 -14.59 8.32
C ASP A 206 -13.22 -14.86 7.33
N GLY A 207 -12.33 -13.89 7.11
CA GLY A 207 -11.19 -13.99 6.18
C GLY A 207 -11.55 -13.97 4.68
N ASN A 208 -12.82 -13.82 4.32
CA ASN A 208 -13.29 -13.91 2.92
C ASN A 208 -13.13 -12.61 2.12
N ARG A 209 -12.93 -11.49 2.80
CA ARG A 209 -12.72 -10.19 2.17
C ARG A 209 -11.43 -9.58 2.68
N ALA A 210 -10.74 -8.89 1.78
CA ALA A 210 -9.54 -8.14 2.12
C ALA A 210 -9.69 -6.68 1.70
N ALA A 211 -9.01 -5.81 2.43
CA ALA A 211 -8.67 -4.45 2.05
C ALA A 211 -7.15 -4.31 2.06
N ALA A 212 -6.58 -3.52 1.15
CA ALA A 212 -5.14 -3.25 1.14
C ALA A 212 -4.81 -1.85 1.67
N VAL A 213 -3.62 -1.71 2.23
CA VAL A 213 -3.08 -0.47 2.80
C VAL A 213 -1.61 -0.27 2.40
N ASP A 214 -1.07 0.93 2.64
CA ASP A 214 0.33 1.31 2.40
C ASP A 214 0.73 1.36 0.91
N PHE A 215 0.08 2.24 0.16
CA PHE A 215 0.30 2.49 -1.28
C PHE A 215 1.52 3.37 -1.58
N GLN A 216 2.57 3.33 -0.75
CA GLN A 216 3.79 4.13 -0.93
C GLN A 216 4.57 3.81 -2.20
N TYR A 217 4.40 2.60 -2.71
CA TYR A 217 5.11 2.07 -3.88
C TYR A 217 4.20 1.76 -5.06
N VAL A 218 2.95 2.27 -5.03
CA VAL A 218 1.98 2.08 -6.11
C VAL A 218 2.45 2.76 -7.39
N GLY A 219 2.27 2.09 -8.52
CA GLY A 219 2.71 2.63 -9.81
C GLY A 219 2.52 1.66 -10.96
N GLY A 220 3.09 1.98 -12.12
CA GLY A 220 2.97 1.14 -13.31
C GLY A 220 3.76 -0.17 -13.22
N GLY A 221 3.18 -1.27 -13.70
CA GLY A 221 3.90 -2.53 -13.82
C GLY A 221 3.01 -3.67 -14.34
N CYS A 222 3.60 -4.83 -14.57
CA CYS A 222 2.82 -6.05 -14.76
C CYS A 222 2.38 -6.62 -13.40
N GLY A 223 1.10 -6.99 -13.29
CA GLY A 223 0.48 -7.43 -12.03
C GLY A 223 1.16 -8.63 -11.36
N VAL A 224 1.82 -9.49 -12.16
CA VAL A 224 2.56 -10.65 -11.64
C VAL A 224 3.68 -10.26 -10.66
N LYS A 225 4.16 -9.01 -10.68
CA LYS A 225 5.15 -8.53 -9.71
C LYS A 225 4.62 -8.57 -8.28
N ASP A 226 3.38 -8.13 -8.06
CA ASP A 226 2.75 -8.18 -6.73
C ASP A 226 2.40 -9.62 -6.34
N VAL A 227 1.90 -10.42 -7.28
CA VAL A 227 1.57 -11.83 -7.06
C VAL A 227 2.81 -12.62 -6.63
N ALA A 228 3.93 -12.43 -7.33
CA ALA A 228 5.19 -13.08 -6.99
C ALA A 228 5.71 -12.63 -5.62
N TYR A 229 5.47 -11.38 -5.23
CA TYR A 229 5.89 -10.88 -3.92
C TYR A 229 5.02 -11.43 -2.78
N LEU A 230 3.69 -11.47 -2.97
CA LEU A 230 2.76 -12.05 -2.01
C LEU A 230 3.03 -13.53 -1.76
N LEU A 231 3.39 -14.26 -2.82
CA LEU A 231 3.67 -15.71 -2.77
C LEU A 231 5.12 -16.04 -2.37
N ALA A 232 5.96 -15.04 -2.09
CA ALA A 232 7.36 -15.28 -1.76
C ALA A 232 7.47 -16.07 -0.44
N GLY A 233 8.09 -17.25 -0.49
CA GLY A 233 8.25 -18.15 0.66
C GLY A 233 7.19 -19.25 0.76
N GLU A 234 6.16 -19.21 -0.07
CA GLU A 234 5.13 -20.24 -0.15
C GLU A 234 5.61 -21.54 -0.84
N ASP A 235 4.95 -22.66 -0.55
CA ASP A 235 5.26 -23.94 -1.18
C ASP A 235 4.78 -24.03 -2.64
N LYS A 236 5.25 -25.05 -3.38
CA LYS A 236 4.90 -25.22 -4.80
C LYS A 236 3.40 -25.41 -5.05
N ALA A 237 2.67 -26.01 -4.10
CA ALA A 237 1.23 -26.22 -4.24
C ALA A 237 0.46 -24.92 -4.06
N ALA A 238 0.90 -24.05 -3.14
CA ALA A 238 0.43 -22.69 -2.97
C ALA A 238 0.73 -21.81 -4.19
N LEU A 239 1.94 -21.90 -4.76
CA LEU A 239 2.28 -21.19 -5.99
C LEU A 239 1.34 -21.56 -7.15
N LYS A 240 1.16 -22.86 -7.42
CA LYS A 240 0.31 -23.32 -8.52
C LYS A 240 -1.14 -22.85 -8.35
N ARG A 241 -1.73 -23.12 -7.18
CA ARG A 241 -3.09 -22.69 -6.85
C ARG A 241 -3.22 -21.16 -6.96
N GLY A 242 -2.22 -20.43 -6.48
CA GLY A 242 -2.28 -18.97 -6.44
C GLY A 242 -2.30 -18.35 -7.84
N ILE A 243 -1.53 -18.93 -8.77
CA ILE A 243 -1.56 -18.55 -10.19
C ILE A 243 -2.92 -18.87 -10.81
N ASP A 244 -3.49 -20.04 -10.51
CA ASP A 244 -4.81 -20.43 -11.02
C ASP A 244 -5.90 -19.45 -10.55
N ILE A 245 -5.91 -19.08 -9.26
CA ILE A 245 -6.86 -18.10 -8.70
C ILE A 245 -6.69 -16.73 -9.34
N TYR A 246 -5.44 -16.25 -9.45
CA TYR A 246 -5.16 -14.93 -10.00
C TYR A 246 -5.56 -14.82 -11.48
N SER A 247 -5.45 -15.91 -12.25
CA SER A 247 -5.70 -15.92 -13.70
C SER A 247 -7.18 -16.11 -14.09
N GLN A 248 -8.07 -16.33 -13.12
CA GLN A 248 -9.51 -16.50 -13.37
C GLN A 248 -10.28 -15.17 -13.53
N HIS A 249 -9.60 -14.04 -13.36
CA HIS A 249 -10.15 -12.68 -13.42
C HIS A 249 -9.43 -11.86 -14.50
#